data_AF-A0A928VFB9-F1
#
_entry.id   AF-A0A928VFB9-F1
#
_cell.length_a   1.000
_cell.length_b   1.000
_cell.length_c   1.000
_cell.angle_alpha   90.00
_cell.angle_beta   90.00
_cell.angle_gamma   90.00
#
_symmetry.space_group_name_H-M   'P 1'
#
loop_
_entity.id
_entity.type
_entity.pdbx_description
1 polymer ?
#
loop_
_entity_poly.entity_id
_entity_poly.type
_entity_poly.pdbx_seq_one_letter_code
_entity_poly.pdbx_strand_id
1 'polypeptide(L)'
;MLRIFAIVLSAVLLFASPAWAADSNTGKLFEYHCSGCHVNGGNIVRRGKTLKLNALKKYGYGTVDAIAEIITNGKGNMSAYKERLSVAEIQSLAQYVLDRANENWK
;
A
#
# COMPACT_ATOMS: atom_id res chain seq x y z
N MET A 1 -32.99 -20.16 19.11
CA MET A 1 -31.57 -20.36 18.70
C MET A 1 -31.31 -19.89 17.28
N LEU A 2 -32.09 -20.32 16.28
CA LEU A 2 -31.92 -19.90 14.86
C LEU A 2 -32.01 -18.37 14.62
N ARG A 3 -32.86 -17.66 15.38
CA ARG A 3 -33.03 -16.20 15.28
C ARG A 3 -31.84 -15.40 15.80
N ILE A 4 -31.12 -15.91 16.81
CA ILE A 4 -29.93 -15.24 17.36
C ILE A 4 -28.76 -15.38 16.38
N PHE A 5 -28.65 -16.53 15.72
CA PHE A 5 -27.65 -16.78 14.68
C PHE A 5 -27.83 -15.83 13.47
N ALA A 6 -29.08 -15.57 13.07
CA ALA A 6 -29.39 -14.65 11.97
C ALA A 6 -29.03 -13.19 12.31
N ILE A 7 -29.26 -12.73 13.54
CA ILE A 7 -28.94 -11.37 13.98
C ILE A 7 -27.42 -11.16 14.05
N VAL A 8 -26.67 -12.15 14.55
CA VAL A 8 -25.20 -12.08 14.60
C VAL A 8 -24.60 -12.08 13.19
N LEU A 9 -25.15 -12.86 12.25
CA LEU A 9 -24.67 -12.90 10.87
C LEU A 9 -24.92 -11.59 10.10
N SER A 10 -26.06 -10.93 10.32
CA SER A 10 -26.35 -9.60 9.73
C SER A 10 -25.45 -8.49 10.28
N ALA A 11 -24.97 -8.58 11.53
CA ALA A 11 -24.09 -7.58 12.11
C ALA A 11 -22.66 -7.62 11.50
N VAL A 12 -22.17 -8.79 11.08
CA VAL A 12 -20.82 -8.95 10.50
C VAL A 12 -20.68 -8.27 9.14
N LEU A 13 -21.76 -8.19 8.36
CA LEU A 13 -21.74 -7.55 7.03
C LEU A 13 -21.65 -6.02 7.08
N LEU A 14 -21.98 -5.38 8.21
CA LEU A 14 -21.92 -3.93 8.38
C LEU A 14 -20.51 -3.41 8.73
N PHE A 15 -19.58 -4.30 9.08
CA PHE A 15 -18.19 -3.97 9.39
C PHE A 15 -17.20 -4.41 8.30
N ALA A 16 -17.70 -4.87 7.15
CA ALA A 16 -16.84 -5.15 6.01
C ALA A 16 -16.27 -3.81 5.50
N SER A 17 -15.00 -3.53 5.81
CA SER A 17 -14.27 -2.42 5.20
C SER A 17 -14.27 -2.61 3.68
N PRO A 18 -14.43 -1.54 2.88
CA PRO A 18 -14.34 -1.65 1.45
C PRO A 18 -12.96 -2.22 1.10
N ALA A 19 -12.94 -3.41 0.50
CA ALA A 19 -11.73 -3.95 -0.08
C ALA A 19 -11.42 -3.09 -1.31
N TRP A 20 -10.42 -2.21 -1.21
CA TRP A 20 -9.88 -1.54 -2.38
C TRP A 20 -9.15 -2.59 -3.20
N ALA A 21 -9.86 -3.18 -4.17
CA ALA A 21 -9.25 -4.03 -5.16
C ALA A 21 -8.14 -3.22 -5.83
N ALA A 22 -6.92 -3.77 -5.87
CA ALA A 22 -5.84 -3.21 -6.64
C ALA A 22 -6.29 -3.19 -8.10
N ASP A 23 -6.74 -2.04 -8.57
CA ASP A 23 -7.11 -1.84 -9.97
C ASP A 23 -5.89 -2.19 -10.82
N SER A 24 -6.12 -2.84 -11.96
CA SER A 24 -5.14 -3.01 -13.04
C SER A 24 -4.38 -1.72 -13.38
N ASN A 25 -4.99 -0.57 -13.09
CA ASN A 25 -4.39 0.74 -13.25
C ASN A 25 -3.29 1.06 -12.20
N THR A 26 -3.36 0.48 -11.01
CA THR A 26 -2.40 0.76 -9.91
C THR A 26 -1.00 0.26 -10.25
N GLY A 27 -0.88 -0.88 -10.93
CA GLY A 27 0.41 -1.37 -11.41
C GLY A 27 1.06 -0.39 -12.41
N LYS A 28 0.26 0.19 -13.32
CA LYS A 28 0.73 1.23 -14.25
C LYS A 28 1.11 2.52 -13.53
N LEU A 29 0.35 2.88 -12.50
CA LEU A 29 0.64 4.05 -11.66
C LEU A 29 1.98 3.87 -10.92
N PHE A 30 2.22 2.68 -10.36
CA PHE A 30 3.51 2.35 -9.73
C PHE A 30 4.63 2.38 -10.76
N GLU A 31 4.41 1.84 -11.96
CA GLU A 31 5.41 1.87 -13.04
C GLU A 31 5.75 3.31 -13.45
N TYR A 32 4.76 4.19 -13.57
CA TYR A 32 4.99 5.55 -14.00
C TYR A 32 5.64 6.43 -12.92
N HIS A 33 5.30 6.22 -11.64
CA HIS A 33 5.72 7.13 -10.56
C HIS A 33 6.81 6.57 -9.63
N CYS A 34 6.94 5.26 -9.50
CA CYS A 34 7.69 4.63 -8.41
C CYS A 34 8.81 3.71 -8.91
N SER A 35 8.59 2.96 -10.01
CA SER A 35 9.52 1.91 -10.47
C SER A 35 10.90 2.46 -10.84
N GLY A 36 10.99 3.72 -11.29
CA GLY A 36 12.25 4.38 -11.61
C GLY A 36 13.27 4.34 -10.47
N CYS A 37 12.82 4.34 -9.21
CA CYS A 37 13.70 4.13 -8.05
C CYS A 37 13.52 2.76 -7.39
N HIS A 38 12.34 2.15 -7.51
CA HIS A 38 11.90 1.01 -6.72
C HIS A 38 11.53 -0.23 -7.53
N VAL A 39 12.09 -0.40 -8.73
CA VAL A 39 11.92 -1.59 -9.57
C VAL A 39 12.13 -2.88 -8.76
N ASN A 40 11.20 -3.83 -8.92
CA ASN A 40 11.17 -5.11 -8.20
C ASN A 40 11.31 -4.97 -6.67
N GLY A 41 10.80 -3.87 -6.11
CA GLY A 41 10.84 -3.58 -4.68
C GLY A 41 12.20 -3.14 -4.17
N GLY A 42 13.14 -2.83 -5.05
CA GLY A 42 14.46 -2.33 -4.70
C GLY A 42 14.45 -0.89 -4.20
N ASN A 43 15.65 -0.31 -4.11
CA ASN A 43 15.85 1.13 -3.99
C ASN A 43 17.23 1.47 -4.52
N ILE A 44 17.30 2.08 -5.71
CA ILE A 44 18.57 2.42 -6.36
C ILE A 44 19.29 3.59 -5.68
N VAL A 45 18.55 4.48 -5.00
CA VAL A 45 19.09 5.67 -4.34
C VAL A 45 19.62 5.33 -2.94
N ARG A 46 18.88 4.52 -2.18
CA ARG A 46 19.22 4.09 -0.83
C ARG A 46 19.08 2.57 -0.69
N ARG A 47 20.14 1.83 -1.00
CA ARG A 47 20.16 0.34 -1.09
C ARG A 47 19.52 -0.41 0.10
N GLY A 48 19.57 0.15 1.32
CA GLY A 48 18.98 -0.47 2.52
C GLY A 48 17.52 -0.08 2.82
N LYS A 49 16.91 0.80 2.03
CA LYS A 49 15.54 1.32 2.20
C LYS A 49 14.63 0.83 1.07
N THR A 50 14.58 -0.47 0.90
CA THR A 50 13.80 -1.16 -0.13
C THR A 50 12.33 -1.25 0.26
N LEU A 51 11.49 -1.66 -0.70
CA LEU A 51 10.08 -1.96 -0.48
C LEU A 51 9.84 -3.45 -0.16
N LYS A 52 10.89 -4.18 0.25
CA LYS A 52 10.75 -5.56 0.71
C LYS A 52 10.17 -5.58 2.12
N LEU A 53 9.34 -6.58 2.43
CA LEU A 53 8.57 -6.66 3.68
C LEU A 53 9.44 -6.48 4.93
N ASN A 54 10.60 -7.11 4.99
CA ASN A 54 11.52 -7.00 6.13
C ASN A 54 12.03 -5.57 6.33
N ALA A 55 12.33 -4.84 5.25
CA ALA A 55 12.79 -3.45 5.33
C ALA A 55 11.65 -2.52 5.72
N LEU A 56 10.46 -2.71 5.12
CA LEU A 56 9.25 -1.97 5.47
C LEU A 56 8.95 -2.10 6.97
N LYS A 57 8.85 -3.32 7.50
CA LYS A 57 8.63 -3.58 8.93
C LYS A 57 9.72 -2.96 9.81
N LYS A 58 11.01 -3.16 9.46
CA LYS A 58 12.16 -2.62 10.21
C LYS A 58 12.11 -1.10 10.37
N TYR A 59 11.56 -0.39 9.40
CA TYR A 59 11.50 1.07 9.41
C TYR A 59 10.12 1.65 9.68
N GLY A 60 9.16 0.84 10.12
CA GLY A 60 7.83 1.29 10.52
C GLY A 60 6.84 1.51 9.37
N TYR A 61 7.13 1.01 8.17
CA TYR A 61 6.28 1.09 6.98
C TYR A 61 5.56 -0.23 6.67
N GLY A 62 5.26 -1.02 7.71
CA GLY A 62 4.64 -2.34 7.57
C GLY A 62 3.11 -2.31 7.41
N THR A 63 2.50 -1.13 7.26
CA THR A 63 1.06 -0.92 7.13
C THR A 63 0.77 -0.01 5.94
N VAL A 64 -0.45 -0.10 5.41
CA VAL A 64 -0.93 0.74 4.30
C VAL A 64 -0.83 2.22 4.67
N ASP A 65 -1.33 2.61 5.85
CA ASP A 65 -1.33 4.01 6.29
C ASP A 65 0.08 4.60 6.36
N ALA A 66 1.06 3.85 6.89
CA ALA A 66 2.43 4.33 6.99
C ALA A 66 3.07 4.49 5.60
N ILE A 67 2.76 3.59 4.65
CA ILE A 67 3.23 3.70 3.26
C ILE A 67 2.55 4.88 2.56
N ALA A 68 1.24 5.06 2.74
CA ALA A 68 0.49 6.19 2.20
C ALA A 68 1.03 7.52 2.72
N GLU A 69 1.38 7.60 4.00
CA GLU A 69 1.95 8.80 4.62
C GLU A 69 3.30 9.20 3.99
N ILE A 70 4.21 8.24 3.77
CA ILE A 70 5.50 8.54 3.13
C ILE A 70 5.37 8.84 1.63
N ILE A 71 4.42 8.23 0.92
CA ILE A 71 4.12 8.62 -0.47
C ILE A 71 3.58 10.06 -0.51
N THR A 72 2.67 10.39 0.41
CA THR A 72 2.05 11.73 0.51
C THR A 72 3.09 12.80 0.76
N ASN A 73 3.96 12.60 1.77
CA ASN A 73 4.82 13.66 2.31
C ASN A 73 6.28 13.57 1.82
N GLY A 74 6.68 12.44 1.23
CA GLY A 74 8.08 12.18 0.91
C GLY A 74 8.95 12.02 2.17
N LYS A 75 10.23 11.72 1.96
CA LYS A 75 11.24 11.67 3.03
C LYS A 75 12.66 11.73 2.48
N GLY A 76 13.39 12.78 2.82
CA GLY A 76 14.76 12.99 2.32
C GLY A 76 14.77 13.07 0.80
N ASN A 77 15.48 12.15 0.13
CA ASN A 77 15.59 12.12 -1.34
C ASN A 77 14.32 11.62 -2.06
N MET A 78 13.35 11.07 -1.34
CA MET A 78 12.06 10.68 -1.91
C MET A 78 11.12 11.88 -1.88
N SER A 79 10.74 12.39 -3.06
CA SER A 79 9.80 13.51 -3.21
C SER A 79 8.41 13.18 -2.66
N ALA A 80 7.67 14.22 -2.27
CA ALA A 80 6.25 14.14 -1.95
C ALA A 80 5.39 13.96 -3.21
N TYR A 81 4.29 13.21 -3.12
CA TYR A 81 3.36 12.99 -4.23
C TYR A 81 1.97 13.60 -4.03
N LYS A 82 1.69 14.23 -2.89
CA LYS A 82 0.36 14.83 -2.59
C LYS A 82 -0.14 15.88 -3.58
N GLU A 83 0.75 16.49 -4.36
CA GLU A 83 0.41 17.47 -5.40
C GLU A 83 0.26 16.85 -6.79
N ARG A 84 0.62 15.56 -6.93
CA ARG A 84 0.65 14.83 -8.22
C ARG A 84 -0.37 13.71 -8.29
N LEU A 85 -0.76 13.16 -7.14
CA LEU A 85 -1.65 12.02 -7.00
C LEU A 85 -2.80 12.38 -6.08
N SER A 86 -3.99 11.88 -6.42
CA SER A 86 -5.14 11.94 -5.53
C SER A 86 -4.93 11.06 -4.29
N VAL A 87 -5.70 11.32 -3.23
CA VAL A 87 -5.68 10.51 -2.01
C VAL A 87 -6.00 9.03 -2.30
N ALA A 88 -6.95 8.77 -3.20
CA ALA A 88 -7.32 7.42 -3.59
C ALA A 88 -6.18 6.69 -4.31
N GLU A 89 -5.47 7.36 -5.22
CA GLU A 89 -4.31 6.81 -5.91
C GLU A 89 -3.15 6.49 -4.96
N ILE A 90 -2.90 7.37 -3.98
CA ILE A 90 -1.88 7.15 -2.95
C ILE A 90 -2.24 5.92 -2.11
N GLN A 91 -3.49 5.78 -1.70
CA GLN A 91 -3.96 4.62 -0.94
C GLN A 91 -3.85 3.33 -1.73
N SER A 92 -4.24 3.34 -3.01
CA SER A 92 -4.07 2.19 -3.91
C SER A 92 -2.61 1.81 -4.08
N LEU A 93 -1.69 2.78 -4.25
CA LEU A 93 -0.25 2.51 -4.32
C LEU A 93 0.29 1.92 -3.02
N ALA A 94 -0.17 2.44 -1.87
CA ALA A 94 0.26 1.94 -0.57
C ALA A 94 -0.17 0.48 -0.35
N GLN A 95 -1.42 0.15 -0.69
CA GLN A 95 -1.92 -1.21 -0.68
C GLN A 95 -1.12 -2.11 -1.64
N TYR A 96 -0.94 -1.66 -2.88
CA TYR A 96 -0.17 -2.38 -3.90
C TYR A 96 1.26 -2.68 -3.42
N VAL A 97 1.98 -1.71 -2.86
CA VAL A 97 3.33 -1.91 -2.33
C VAL A 97 3.35 -2.96 -1.22
N LEU A 98 2.37 -2.92 -0.30
CA LEU A 98 2.28 -3.89 0.78
C LEU A 98 1.99 -5.30 0.28
N ASP A 99 1.07 -5.45 -0.67
CA ASP A 99 0.72 -6.73 -1.28
C ASP A 99 1.91 -7.33 -2.01
N ARG A 100 2.56 -6.53 -2.88
CA ARG A 100 3.79 -6.96 -3.57
C ARG A 100 4.90 -7.31 -2.57
N ALA A 101 5.03 -6.58 -1.47
CA ALA A 101 6.00 -6.92 -0.43
C ALA A 101 5.71 -8.27 0.23
N ASN A 102 4.44 -8.58 0.52
CA ASN A 102 4.01 -9.87 1.07
C ASN A 102 4.22 -11.02 0.09
N GLU A 103 4.06 -10.76 -1.21
CA GLU A 103 4.31 -11.71 -2.30
C GLU A 103 5.80 -11.82 -2.69
N ASN A 104 6.70 -11.14 -1.97
CA ASN A 104 8.13 -11.06 -2.30
C ASN A 104 8.40 -10.49 -3.72
N TRP A 105 7.54 -9.59 -4.16
CA TRP A 105 7.60 -8.89 -5.45
C TRP A 105 7.49 -9.83 -6.66
N LYS A 106 6.79 -10.96 -6.51
CA LYS A 106 6.51 -11.94 -7.58
C LYS A 106 5.15 -11.74 -8.19
#